data_AF-A0A950VSK6-F1
#
_entry.id   AF-A0A950VSK6-F1
#
_cell.length_a   1.000
_cell.length_b   1.000
_cell.length_c   1.000
_cell.angle_alpha   90.00
_cell.angle_beta   90.00
_cell.angle_gamma   90.00
#
_symmetry.space_group_name_H-M   'P 1'
#
loop_
_entity.id
_entity.type
_entity.pdbx_description
1 polymer ?
#
loop_
_entity_poly.entity_id
_entity_poly.type
_entity_poly.pdbx_seq_one_letter_code
_entity_poly.pdbx_strand_id
1 'polypeptide(L)'
;MHRNCTPQRLLMLFTIEQRPLTDAAGRPVSSAAAAVSFHAIEAESAADAIRGFASEHRGEIIGEIRKFPGFHAVATMRRADGVDTLQAAPSSQQFAPTLSS
;
A
#
# COMPACT_ATOMS: atom_id res chain seq x y z
N MET A 1 -11.97 -13.04 -38.47
CA MET A 1 -10.81 -12.56 -37.67
C MET A 1 -11.32 -11.55 -36.64
N HIS A 2 -11.63 -12.00 -35.42
CA HIS A 2 -12.02 -11.10 -34.33
C HIS A 2 -10.75 -10.77 -33.54
N ARG A 3 -10.32 -9.50 -33.57
CA ARG A 3 -9.23 -9.00 -32.73
C ARG A 3 -9.80 -8.81 -31.33
N ASN A 4 -9.35 -9.62 -30.38
CA ASN A 4 -9.59 -9.39 -28.96
C ASN A 4 -8.87 -8.09 -28.57
N CYS A 5 -9.62 -6.99 -28.46
CA CYS A 5 -9.15 -5.80 -27.77
C CYS A 5 -9.13 -6.13 -26.27
N THR A 6 -7.99 -6.58 -25.76
CA THR A 6 -7.77 -6.63 -24.31
C THR A 6 -7.85 -5.19 -23.81
N PRO A 7 -8.75 -4.83 -22.88
CA PRO A 7 -8.75 -3.49 -22.31
C PRO A 7 -7.38 -3.26 -21.65
N GLN A 8 -6.68 -2.21 -22.07
CA GLN A 8 -5.48 -1.75 -21.37
C GLN A 8 -5.91 -1.42 -19.93
N ARG A 9 -5.47 -2.23 -18.98
CA ARG A 9 -5.63 -1.93 -17.55
C ARG A 9 -4.79 -0.70 -17.25
N LEU A 10 -5.47 0.41 -16.95
CA LEU A 10 -4.83 1.66 -16.53
C LEU A 10 -4.25 1.46 -15.13
N LEU A 11 -2.93 1.30 -15.05
CA LEU A 11 -2.20 1.31 -13.79
C LEU A 11 -2.04 2.76 -13.31
N MET A 12 -2.25 2.96 -12.01
CA MET A 12 -2.02 4.23 -11.32
C MET A 12 -0.97 4.01 -10.24
N LEU A 13 -0.20 5.05 -9.94
CA LEU A 13 0.75 5.02 -8.84
C LEU A 13 0.06 5.39 -7.52
N PHE A 14 0.21 4.53 -6.52
CA PHE A 14 -0.27 4.72 -5.15
C PHE A 14 0.90 4.81 -4.19
N THR A 15 0.79 5.71 -3.21
CA THR A 15 1.65 5.73 -2.03
C THR A 15 0.98 4.91 -0.93
N ILE A 16 1.68 3.91 -0.40
CA ILE A 16 1.34 3.17 0.81
C ILE A 16 2.10 3.78 1.98
N GLU A 17 1.40 4.38 2.93
CA GLU A 17 1.92 4.64 4.27
C GLU A 17 1.77 3.37 5.11
N GLN A 18 2.88 2.82 5.58
CA GLN A 18 2.92 1.70 6.52
C GLN A 18 3.26 2.25 7.91
N ARG A 19 2.34 2.02 8.86
CA ARG A 19 2.47 2.45 10.25
C ARG A 19 2.38 1.25 11.19
N PRO A 20 3.44 0.92 11.94
CA PRO A 20 3.40 -0.14 12.94
C PRO A 20 2.35 0.16 14.00
N LEU A 21 1.58 -0.86 14.39
CA LEU A 21 0.59 -0.75 15.45
C LEU A 21 1.31 -0.61 16.79
N THR A 22 0.78 0.24 17.68
CA THR A 22 1.30 0.42 19.03
C THR A 22 0.35 -0.11 20.08
N ASP A 23 0.88 -0.57 21.21
CA ASP A 23 0.10 -0.89 22.40
C ASP A 23 -0.45 0.38 23.09
N ALA A 24 -1.20 0.20 24.19
CA ALA A 24 -1.78 1.30 24.96
C ALA A 24 -0.73 2.23 25.61
N ALA A 25 0.53 1.80 25.72
CA ALA A 25 1.65 2.59 26.21
C ALA A 25 2.44 3.25 25.07
N GLY A 26 1.99 3.13 23.82
CA GLY A 26 2.63 3.69 22.64
C GLY A 26 3.84 2.88 22.15
N ARG A 27 4.05 1.66 22.65
CA ARG A 27 5.16 0.80 22.22
C ARG A 27 4.76 0.03 20.97
N PRO A 28 5.65 -0.12 19.97
CA PRO A 28 5.36 -0.96 18.81
C PRO A 28 4.99 -2.38 19.23
N VAL A 29 3.96 -2.94 18.61
CA VAL A 29 3.56 -4.35 18.77
C VAL A 29 4.56 -5.27 18.05
N SER A 30 5.39 -4.73 17.14
CA SER A 30 6.49 -5.43 16.48
C SER A 30 7.78 -5.39 17.30
N SER A 31 8.59 -6.45 17.20
CA SER A 31 9.90 -6.54 17.86
C SER A 31 10.94 -5.63 17.21
N ALA A 32 10.76 -5.29 15.94
CA ALA A 32 11.49 -4.21 15.29
C ALA A 32 10.72 -2.92 15.53
N ALA A 33 11.29 -1.97 16.27
CA ALA A 33 10.73 -0.62 16.37
C ALA A 33 10.84 0.07 15.00
N ALA A 34 9.89 -0.22 14.12
CA ALA A 34 9.85 0.36 12.79
C ALA A 34 9.26 1.78 12.88
N ALA A 35 9.91 2.72 12.21
CA ALA A 35 9.31 4.03 11.95
C ALA A 35 8.18 3.88 10.92
N VAL A 36 7.33 4.92 10.80
CA VAL A 36 6.42 5.03 9.65
C VAL A 36 7.25 5.00 8.37
N SER A 37 6.82 4.21 7.39
CA SER A 37 7.49 4.07 6.09
C SER A 37 6.51 4.32 4.94
N PHE A 38 7.04 4.73 3.80
CA PHE A 38 6.26 5.07 2.62
C PHE A 38 6.76 4.28 1.41
N HIS A 39 5.85 3.71 0.63
CA HIS A 39 6.15 2.85 -0.50
C HIS A 39 5.34 3.26 -1.71
N ALA A 40 5.92 3.23 -2.91
CA ALA A 40 5.22 3.54 -4.15
C ALA A 40 4.88 2.23 -4.89
N ILE A 41 3.62 2.03 -5.25
CA ILE A 41 3.12 0.82 -5.92
C ILE A 41 2.23 1.20 -7.09
N GLU A 42 2.47 0.57 -8.24
CA GLU A 42 1.55 0.61 -9.38
C GLU A 42 0.43 -0.43 -9.20
N ALA A 43 -0.82 0.01 -9.30
CA ALA A 43 -1.98 -0.86 -9.21
C ALA A 43 -3.19 -0.30 -9.96
N GLU A 44 -4.20 -1.14 -10.16
CA GLU A 44 -5.48 -0.73 -10.77
C GLU A 44 -6.38 0.04 -9.79
N SER A 45 -6.17 -0.16 -8.48
CA SER A 45 -6.92 0.51 -7.43
C SER A 45 -6.11 0.54 -6.13
N ALA A 46 -6.48 1.42 -5.20
CA ALA A 46 -5.84 1.49 -3.89
C ALA A 46 -5.96 0.19 -3.08
N ALA A 47 -7.05 -0.55 -3.26
CA ALA A 47 -7.20 -1.86 -2.63
C ALA A 47 -6.28 -2.91 -3.25
N ASP A 48 -6.07 -2.85 -4.57
CA ASP A 48 -5.13 -3.75 -5.24
C ASP A 48 -3.69 -3.38 -4.90
N ALA A 49 -3.38 -2.10 -4.70
CA ALA A 49 -2.08 -1.65 -4.18
C ALA A 49 -1.80 -2.25 -2.79
N ILE A 50 -2.77 -2.21 -1.87
CA ILE A 50 -2.65 -2.83 -0.54
C ILE A 50 -2.44 -4.34 -0.65
N ARG A 51 -3.19 -5.03 -1.51
CA ARG A 51 -3.03 -6.49 -1.70
C ARG A 51 -1.68 -6.85 -2.29
N GLY A 52 -1.23 -6.08 -3.29
CA GLY A 52 0.10 -6.23 -3.88
C GLY A 52 1.20 -6.05 -2.85
N PHE A 53 1.14 -4.95 -2.09
CA PHE A 53 2.08 -4.66 -1.01
C PHE A 53 2.15 -5.78 0.02
N ALA A 54 1.00 -6.24 0.50
CA ALA A 54 0.93 -7.31 1.49
C ALA A 54 1.51 -8.63 0.93
N SER A 55 1.19 -8.99 -0.31
CA SER A 55 1.74 -10.18 -0.95
C SER A 55 3.27 -10.11 -1.09
N GLU A 56 3.81 -8.97 -1.52
CA GLU A 56 5.27 -8.75 -1.66
C GLU A 56 6.00 -8.88 -0.32
N HIS A 57 5.39 -8.36 0.75
CA HIS A 57 5.98 -8.36 2.09
C HIS A 57 5.63 -9.59 2.94
N ARG A 58 5.06 -10.63 2.31
CA ARG A 58 4.61 -11.87 2.99
C ARG A 58 3.67 -11.59 4.17
N GLY A 59 2.84 -10.56 4.01
CA GLY A 59 1.83 -10.14 4.98
C GLY A 59 0.45 -10.69 4.67
N GLU A 60 -0.34 -10.83 5.73
CA GLU A 60 -1.74 -11.21 5.69
C GLU A 60 -2.60 -10.01 6.07
N ILE A 61 -3.60 -9.67 5.24
CA ILE A 61 -4.58 -8.65 5.60
C ILE A 61 -5.55 -9.22 6.63
N ILE A 62 -5.67 -8.54 7.77
CA ILE A 62 -6.63 -8.87 8.81
C ILE A 62 -7.92 -8.06 8.57
N GLY A 63 -9.04 -8.76 8.39
CA GLY A 63 -10.35 -8.14 8.16
C GLY A 63 -10.51 -7.61 6.73
N GLU A 64 -11.27 -6.53 6.58
CA GLU A 64 -11.59 -5.95 5.27
C GLU A 64 -10.70 -4.75 4.93
N ILE A 65 -10.39 -4.60 3.64
CA ILE A 65 -9.79 -3.37 3.12
C ILE A 65 -10.90 -2.31 3.02
N ARG A 66 -10.83 -1.30 3.89
CA ARG A 66 -11.80 -0.20 3.91
C ARG A 66 -11.47 0.80 2.82
N LYS A 67 -12.40 1.01 1.89
CA LYS A 67 -12.27 1.98 0.80
C LYS A 67 -12.94 3.29 1.18
N PHE A 68 -12.33 4.40 0.82
CA PHE A 68 -12.86 5.74 1.05
C PHE A 68 -12.94 6.51 -0.28
N PRO A 69 -13.84 7.51 -0.39
CA PRO A 69 -13.88 8.41 -1.54
C PRO A 69 -12.51 9.04 -1.83
N GLY A 70 -12.22 9.32 -3.10
CA GLY A 70 -10.92 9.89 -3.50
C GLY A 70 -9.81 8.87 -3.72
N PHE A 71 -10.15 7.61 -4.03
CA PHE A 71 -9.19 6.52 -4.31
C PHE A 71 -8.30 6.17 -3.11
N HIS A 72 -8.82 6.31 -1.89
CA HIS A 72 -8.11 5.94 -0.68
C HIS A 72 -8.53 4.55 -0.19
N ALA A 73 -7.61 3.83 0.44
CA ALA A 73 -7.91 2.58 1.13
C ALA A 73 -7.09 2.43 2.41
N VAL A 74 -7.65 1.75 3.41
CA VAL A 74 -6.97 1.43 4.67
C VAL A 74 -7.15 -0.05 4.98
N ALA A 75 -6.10 -0.69 5.48
CA ALA A 75 -6.14 -2.08 5.93
C ALA A 75 -5.20 -2.31 7.13
N THR A 76 -5.43 -3.38 7.86
CA THR A 76 -4.48 -3.90 8.85
C THR A 76 -3.76 -5.11 8.24
N MET A 77 -2.44 -5.13 8.31
CA MET A 77 -1.61 -6.21 7.82
C MET A 77 -0.83 -6.84 8.98
N ARG A 78 -0.81 -8.16 9.06
CA ARG A 78 0.08 -8.93 9.95
C ARG A 78 1.21 -9.55 9.14
N ARG A 79 2.43 -9.45 9.65
CA ARG A 79 3.63 -10.12 9.16
C ARG A 79 4.23 -10.94 10.30
N ALA A 80 5.25 -11.75 10.00
CA ALA A 80 5.92 -12.56 11.02
C ALA A 80 6.57 -11.70 12.13
N ASP A 81 6.95 -10.47 11.80
CA ASP A 81 7.65 -9.52 12.68
C ASP A 81 6.74 -8.50 13.35
N GLY A 82 5.44 -8.43 13.00
CA GLY A 82 4.57 -7.40 13.55
C GLY A 82 3.21 -7.23 12.89
N VAL A 83 2.52 -6.17 13.32
CA VAL A 83 1.23 -5.72 12.76
C VAL A 83 1.34 -4.26 12.37
N ASP A 84 0.89 -3.93 11.17
CA ASP A 84 0.95 -2.61 10.57
C ASP A 84 -0.46 -2.16 10.12
N THR A 85 -0.74 -0.87 10.22
CA THR A 85 -1.79 -0.22 9.44
C THR A 85 -1.21 0.24 8.12
N LEU A 86 -1.91 -0.08 7.02
CA LEU A 86 -1.58 0.37 5.68
C LEU A 86 -2.62 1.40 5.23
N GLN A 87 -2.16 2.54 4.74
CA GLN A 87 -3.00 3.53 4.08
C GLN A 87 -2.50 3.77 2.66
N ALA A 88 -3.36 3.52 1.68
CA ALA A 88 -3.11 3.78 0.27
C ALA A 88 -3.81 5.07 -0.17
N ALA A 89 -3.08 5.91 -0.89
CA ALA A 89 -3.58 7.10 -1.55
C ALA A 89 -2.92 7.24 -2.94
N PRO A 90 -3.58 7.85 -3.94
CA PRO A 90 -2.91 8.16 -5.20
C PRO A 90 -1.66 8.99 -4.93
N SER A 91 -0.55 8.62 -5.54
CA SER A 91 0.67 9.42 -5.44
C SER A 91 0.49 10.71 -6.23
N SER A 92 0.74 11.85 -5.58
CA SER A 92 0.89 13.14 -6.25
C SER A 92 2.27 13.23 -6.90
N GLN A 93 2.59 12.37 -7.87
CA GLN A 93 3.77 12.62 -8.69
C GLN A 93 3.49 13.78 -9.66
N GLN A 94 3.97 14.97 -9.30
CA GLN A 94 4.66 15.80 -10.26
C GLN A 94 5.87 14.98 -10.74
N PHE A 95 5.94 14.65 -12.02
CA PHE A 95 7.18 14.16 -12.64
C PHE A 95 8.29 15.19 -12.38
N ALA A 96 9.13 14.98 -11.37
CA ALA A 96 10.42 15.65 -11.29
C ALA A 96 11.40 14.78 -12.08
N PRO A 97 11.90 15.22 -13.25
CA PRO A 97 12.92 14.45 -13.96
C PRO A 97 14.16 14.39 -13.07
N THR A 98 14.58 13.18 -12.71
CA THR A 98 15.92 12.99 -12.15
C THR A 98 16.93 13.28 -13.25
N LEU A 99 17.45 14.50 -13.28
CA LEU A 99 18.69 14.80 -13.99
C LEU A 99 19.80 14.05 -13.26
N SER A 100 20.19 12.90 -13.80
CA SER A 100 21.47 12.27 -13.46
C SER A 100 22.58 13.19 -13.95
N SER A 101 23.41 13.68 -13.02
CA SER A 101 24.71 14.31 -13.32
C SER A 101 25.80 13.25 -13.38
#